data_AF-A0A8B2Z0S9-F1
#
_entry.id   AF-A0A8B2Z0S9-F1
#
_cell.length_a   1.000
_cell.length_b   1.000
_cell.length_c   1.000
_cell.angle_alpha   90.00
_cell.angle_beta   90.00
_cell.angle_gamma   90.00
#
_symmetry.space_group_name_H-M   'P 1'
#
loop_
_entity.id
_entity.type
_entity.pdbx_description
1 polymer ?
#
loop_
_entity_poly.entity_id
_entity_poly.type
_entity_poly.pdbx_seq_one_letter_code
_entity_poly.pdbx_strand_id
1 'polypeptide(L)'
;MSNDSQIRVSIGGDTCFITQSDLDKGNADKKIVKRHSRIPKKPRDPQPREWLSSELSQNYIADYKPFNFVDGEGVRCSLYVSGCLFACPGCYNKVAQNFHYGKPYTQELEDQIITDLGEDYVQGLTLLGGEPFLNTDVCLKLVKRIRKEYGDTKDVWSWSGYTWDELLLDSEDKLELLHSIDILVDGRFREDLKDLSLQFRGSSNQRIIDVKKSFEKGEVVIWEGLVR
;
A
#
# COMPACT_ATOMS: atom_id res chain seq x y z
N MET A 1 -41.83 -36.17 -22.36
CA MET A 1 -40.68 -35.25 -22.45
C MET A 1 -40.98 -34.08 -21.53
N SER A 2 -40.53 -34.12 -20.27
CA SER A 2 -40.78 -33.01 -19.33
C SER A 2 -39.76 -31.91 -19.59
N ASN A 3 -40.24 -30.72 -19.90
CA ASN A 3 -39.43 -29.54 -20.13
C ASN A 3 -39.07 -28.96 -18.75
N ASP A 4 -37.94 -29.35 -18.19
CA ASP A 4 -37.51 -28.90 -16.87
C ASP A 4 -36.85 -27.51 -17.00
N SER A 5 -37.67 -26.46 -16.92
CA SER A 5 -37.22 -25.08 -17.12
C SER A 5 -36.32 -24.64 -15.97
N GLN A 6 -35.02 -24.49 -16.25
CA GLN A 6 -34.05 -23.98 -15.29
C GLN A 6 -34.24 -22.48 -15.05
N ILE A 7 -34.36 -22.09 -13.78
CA ILE A 7 -34.49 -20.72 -13.32
C ILE A 7 -33.11 -20.22 -12.88
N ARG A 8 -32.69 -19.10 -13.45
CA ARG A 8 -31.45 -18.41 -13.07
C ARG A 8 -31.66 -17.60 -11.80
N VAL A 9 -30.87 -17.86 -10.76
CA VAL A 9 -30.89 -17.13 -9.48
C VAL A 9 -29.48 -16.74 -9.05
N SER A 10 -29.36 -15.59 -8.39
CA SER A 10 -28.07 -15.11 -7.86
C SER A 10 -28.03 -15.32 -6.35
N ILE A 11 -27.11 -16.17 -5.87
CA ILE A 11 -26.97 -16.50 -4.45
C ILE A 11 -25.56 -16.13 -4.01
N GLY A 12 -25.43 -15.10 -3.17
CA GLY A 12 -24.13 -14.69 -2.63
C GLY A 12 -23.14 -14.09 -3.65
N GLY A 13 -23.64 -13.62 -4.79
CA GLY A 13 -22.86 -13.00 -5.86
C GLY A 13 -22.56 -13.92 -7.05
N ASP A 14 -22.85 -15.22 -6.94
CA ASP A 14 -22.67 -16.20 -8.00
C ASP A 14 -24.00 -16.53 -8.68
N THR A 15 -23.98 -16.68 -10.01
CA THR A 15 -25.16 -17.09 -10.79
C THR A 15 -25.29 -18.61 -10.77
N CYS A 16 -26.43 -19.11 -10.27
CA CYS A 16 -26.79 -20.52 -10.26
C CYS A 16 -28.07 -20.75 -11.10
N PHE A 17 -28.26 -21.98 -11.57
CA PHE A 17 -29.48 -22.41 -12.24
C PHE A 17 -30.14 -23.50 -11.39
N ILE A 18 -31.39 -23.28 -10.99
CA ILE A 18 -32.17 -24.20 -10.16
C ILE A 18 -33.45 -24.62 -10.88
N THR A 19 -33.97 -25.79 -10.56
CA THR A 19 -35.26 -26.27 -11.09
C THR A 19 -36.40 -25.89 -10.15
N GLN A 20 -37.65 -25.96 -10.63
CA GLN A 20 -38.82 -25.71 -9.77
C GLN A 20 -38.86 -26.68 -8.58
N SER A 21 -38.42 -27.93 -8.80
CA SER A 21 -38.35 -28.95 -7.74
C SER A 21 -37.33 -28.65 -6.64
N ASP A 22 -36.34 -27.79 -6.91
CA ASP A 22 -35.34 -27.36 -5.92
C ASP A 22 -35.91 -26.28 -4.97
N LEU A 23 -36.89 -25.49 -5.44
CA LEU A 23 -37.63 -24.52 -4.62
C LEU A 23 -38.59 -25.21 -3.66
N ASP A 24 -39.26 -26.27 -4.12
CA ASP A 24 -40.32 -26.96 -3.37
C ASP A 24 -39.77 -27.80 -2.19
N LYS A 25 -38.46 -28.07 -2.14
CA LYS A 25 -37.80 -28.80 -1.04
C LYS A 25 -37.48 -27.94 0.19
N GLY A 26 -37.89 -26.67 0.20
CA GLY A 26 -37.62 -25.73 1.28
C GLY A 26 -38.46 -25.98 2.55
N ASN A 27 -38.04 -26.89 3.43
CA ASN A 27 -37.95 -26.65 4.90
C ASN A 27 -37.57 -27.86 5.78
N ALA A 28 -37.22 -29.04 5.25
CA ALA A 28 -37.02 -30.22 6.10
C ALA A 28 -35.57 -30.53 6.52
N ASP A 29 -34.54 -29.99 5.86
CA ASP A 29 -33.14 -30.32 6.18
C ASP A 29 -32.24 -29.11 6.03
N LYS A 30 -32.09 -28.31 7.10
CA LYS A 30 -30.96 -27.38 7.21
C LYS A 30 -29.69 -28.19 7.49
N LYS A 31 -29.20 -28.91 6.47
CA LYS A 31 -27.78 -29.31 6.46
C LYS A 31 -26.97 -28.03 6.52
N ILE A 32 -26.23 -27.85 7.60
CA ILE A 32 -25.19 -26.83 7.71
C ILE A 32 -24.24 -27.09 6.56
N VAL A 33 -24.42 -26.36 5.45
CA VAL A 33 -23.44 -26.34 4.36
C VAL A 33 -22.19 -25.74 5.01
N LYS A 34 -21.21 -26.60 5.34
CA LYS A 34 -19.88 -26.14 5.74
C LYS A 34 -19.45 -25.19 4.64
N ARG A 35 -19.41 -23.88 4.94
CA ARG A 35 -18.82 -22.88 4.04
C ARG A 35 -17.44 -23.44 3.72
N HIS A 36 -17.23 -23.83 2.47
CA HIS A 36 -15.89 -24.11 2.00
C HIS A 36 -15.09 -22.87 2.36
N SER A 37 -14.07 -23.02 3.21
CA SER A 37 -13.23 -21.90 3.61
C SER A 37 -12.70 -21.30 2.31
N ARG A 38 -13.22 -20.13 1.92
CA ARG A 38 -12.72 -19.43 0.74
C ARG A 38 -11.22 -19.28 0.97
N ILE A 39 -10.41 -19.83 0.06
CA ILE A 39 -8.96 -19.64 0.09
C ILE A 39 -8.73 -18.14 0.28
N PRO A 40 -7.99 -17.70 1.31
CA PRO A 40 -7.74 -16.30 1.53
C PRO A 40 -7.16 -15.73 0.24
N LYS A 41 -7.82 -14.70 -0.30
CA LYS A 41 -7.29 -13.99 -1.47
C LYS A 41 -5.87 -13.51 -1.10
N LYS A 42 -4.91 -13.61 -2.01
CA LYS A 42 -3.58 -13.02 -1.82
C LYS A 42 -3.56 -11.63 -2.43
N PRO A 43 -2.66 -10.73 -1.97
CA PRO A 43 -2.33 -9.53 -2.73
C PRO A 43 -1.92 -9.88 -4.16
N ARG A 44 -2.10 -8.95 -5.09
CA ARG A 44 -1.53 -9.05 -6.44
C ARG A 44 0.00 -9.01 -6.37
N ASP A 45 0.63 -9.58 -7.37
CA ASP A 45 2.07 -9.81 -7.39
C ASP A 45 2.61 -9.52 -8.80
N PRO A 46 3.01 -8.28 -9.10
CA PRO A 46 3.44 -7.88 -10.44
C PRO A 46 4.82 -8.45 -10.76
N GLN A 47 5.06 -8.70 -12.05
CA GLN A 47 6.43 -8.86 -12.54
C GLN A 47 7.16 -7.51 -12.54
N PRO A 48 8.51 -7.50 -12.51
CA PRO A 48 9.27 -6.25 -12.63
C PRO A 48 8.85 -5.46 -13.87
N ARG A 49 8.65 -4.15 -13.70
CA ARG A 49 8.23 -3.21 -14.77
C ARG A 49 6.83 -3.45 -15.34
N GLU A 50 6.01 -4.30 -14.71
CA GLU A 50 4.62 -4.52 -15.14
C GLU A 50 3.73 -3.30 -14.89
N TRP A 51 3.94 -2.60 -13.77
CA TRP A 51 3.14 -1.44 -13.37
C TRP A 51 4.02 -0.19 -13.38
N LEU A 52 3.85 0.67 -14.38
CA LEU A 52 4.65 1.88 -14.52
C LEU A 52 3.92 3.08 -13.94
N SER A 53 4.62 3.91 -13.15
CA SER A 53 4.02 5.12 -12.57
C SER A 53 3.53 6.08 -13.66
N SER A 54 4.25 6.17 -14.78
CA SER A 54 3.86 7.00 -15.94
C SER A 54 2.53 6.61 -16.58
N GLU A 55 2.06 5.39 -16.36
CA GLU A 55 0.80 4.88 -16.91
C GLU A 55 -0.34 4.93 -15.90
N LEU A 56 -0.01 4.88 -14.61
CA LEU A 56 -0.98 4.66 -13.53
C LEU A 56 -1.22 5.92 -12.71
N SER A 57 -0.16 6.66 -12.35
CA SER A 57 -0.25 7.84 -11.48
C SER A 57 -1.23 8.85 -12.06
N GLN A 58 -2.07 9.41 -11.19
CA GLN A 58 -3.04 10.44 -11.55
C GLN A 58 -2.73 11.79 -10.90
N ASN A 59 -1.61 11.90 -10.18
CA ASN A 59 -1.26 13.07 -9.38
C ASN A 59 -2.32 13.42 -8.31
N TYR A 60 -2.86 12.41 -7.62
CA TYR A 60 -3.80 12.56 -6.51
C TYR A 60 -3.19 12.06 -5.21
N ILE A 61 -3.62 12.66 -4.11
CA ILE A 61 -3.32 12.22 -2.76
C ILE A 61 -4.62 11.93 -2.01
N ALA A 62 -4.62 10.84 -1.26
CA ALA A 62 -5.71 10.43 -0.40
C ALA A 62 -5.84 11.38 0.80
N ASP A 63 -4.70 11.75 1.40
CA ASP A 63 -4.65 12.63 2.56
C ASP A 63 -3.25 13.21 2.78
N TYR A 64 -3.17 14.30 3.55
CA TYR A 64 -1.94 14.82 4.11
C TYR A 64 -2.14 15.08 5.60
N LYS A 65 -1.25 14.53 6.43
CA LYS A 65 -1.32 14.64 7.89
C LYS A 65 -0.02 15.22 8.44
N PRO A 66 0.01 16.48 8.90
CA PRO A 66 1.17 17.02 9.59
C PRO A 66 1.26 16.48 11.02
N PHE A 67 2.48 16.45 11.54
CA PHE A 67 2.79 16.19 12.96
C PHE A 67 2.25 14.85 13.52
N ASN A 68 2.39 13.78 12.75
CA ASN A 68 1.98 12.43 13.11
C ASN A 68 3.09 11.67 13.87
N PHE A 69 2.71 10.70 14.69
CA PHE A 69 3.61 9.89 15.54
C PHE A 69 3.57 8.39 15.20
N VAL A 70 2.66 7.95 14.33
CA VAL A 70 2.45 6.51 14.06
C VAL A 70 3.09 6.02 12.76
N ASP A 71 3.51 6.94 11.89
CA ASP A 71 3.98 6.64 10.53
C ASP A 71 5.52 6.60 10.44
N GLY A 72 6.20 6.21 11.51
CA GLY A 72 7.66 6.11 11.59
C GLY A 72 8.22 6.73 12.86
N GLU A 73 9.54 6.77 12.98
CA GLU A 73 10.21 7.37 14.13
C GLU A 73 10.07 8.91 14.13
N GLY A 74 9.88 9.47 15.33
CA GLY A 74 9.78 10.91 15.57
C GLY A 74 8.42 11.50 15.20
N VAL A 75 8.35 12.84 15.22
CA VAL A 75 7.21 13.58 14.68
C VAL A 75 7.39 13.68 13.17
N ARG A 76 6.36 13.30 12.40
CA ARG A 76 6.45 13.17 10.94
C ARG A 76 5.34 13.92 10.22
N CYS A 77 5.65 14.43 9.04
CA CYS A 77 4.64 14.77 8.06
C CYS A 77 4.34 13.54 7.22
N SER A 78 3.06 13.17 7.06
CA SER A 78 2.66 11.97 6.32
C SER A 78 1.88 12.33 5.07
N LEU A 79 2.40 11.93 3.90
CA LEU A 79 1.70 12.06 2.63
C LEU A 79 1.13 10.70 2.21
N TYR A 80 -0.19 10.61 2.12
CA TYR A 80 -0.88 9.43 1.64
C TYR A 80 -1.22 9.61 0.16
N VAL A 81 -0.46 9.02 -0.77
CA VAL A 81 -0.78 9.08 -2.20
C VAL A 81 -1.99 8.22 -2.56
N SER A 82 -2.66 8.51 -3.68
CA SER A 82 -3.78 7.72 -4.18
C SER A 82 -3.34 6.77 -5.29
N GLY A 83 -3.87 5.55 -5.29
CA GLY A 83 -3.61 4.52 -6.27
C GLY A 83 -2.76 3.37 -5.77
N CYS A 84 -3.29 2.15 -5.81
CA CYS A 84 -2.57 0.92 -5.46
C CYS A 84 -3.16 -0.29 -6.17
N LEU A 85 -2.32 -1.05 -6.87
CA LEU A 85 -2.76 -2.26 -7.55
C LEU A 85 -2.58 -3.55 -6.75
N PHE A 86 -1.85 -3.53 -5.63
CA PHE A 86 -1.65 -4.73 -4.80
C PHE A 86 -2.94 -5.32 -4.25
N ALA A 87 -3.97 -4.49 -3.99
CA ALA A 87 -5.28 -4.93 -3.54
C ALA A 87 -5.24 -5.93 -2.36
N CYS A 88 -4.33 -5.68 -1.39
CA CYS A 88 -4.13 -6.55 -0.24
C CYS A 88 -5.43 -6.76 0.53
N PRO A 89 -5.85 -8.01 0.81
CA PRO A 89 -7.00 -8.25 1.66
C PRO A 89 -6.77 -7.72 3.06
N GLY A 90 -7.79 -7.08 3.64
CA GLY A 90 -7.68 -6.42 4.94
C GLY A 90 -6.87 -5.11 4.95
N CYS A 91 -6.47 -4.59 3.78
CA CYS A 91 -5.74 -3.32 3.67
C CYS A 91 -6.43 -2.19 4.45
N TYR A 92 -5.67 -1.54 5.33
CA TYR A 92 -6.14 -0.41 6.15
C TYR A 92 -6.58 0.78 5.28
N ASN A 93 -5.79 1.13 4.27
CA ASN A 93 -6.06 2.26 3.36
C ASN A 93 -6.82 1.84 2.09
N LYS A 94 -7.86 1.01 2.22
CA LYS A 94 -8.58 0.45 1.05
C LYS A 94 -9.11 1.52 0.09
N VAL A 95 -9.56 2.66 0.60
CA VAL A 95 -10.07 3.78 -0.22
C VAL A 95 -8.98 4.39 -1.12
N ALA A 96 -7.75 4.44 -0.62
CA ALA A 96 -6.60 4.97 -1.35
C ALA A 96 -6.09 4.02 -2.45
N GLN A 97 -6.70 2.84 -2.64
CA GLN A 97 -6.38 1.99 -3.80
C GLN A 97 -6.90 2.58 -5.11
N ASN A 98 -7.91 3.45 -5.05
CA ASN A 98 -8.41 4.19 -6.21
C ASN A 98 -7.47 5.36 -6.52
N PHE A 99 -6.93 5.39 -7.73
CA PHE A 99 -6.02 6.44 -8.21
C PHE A 99 -6.62 7.85 -8.23
N HIS A 100 -7.95 7.99 -8.28
CA HIS A 100 -8.65 9.28 -8.21
C HIS A 100 -9.25 9.61 -6.85
N TYR A 101 -8.90 8.87 -5.79
CA TYR A 101 -9.40 9.17 -4.45
C TYR A 101 -8.73 10.42 -3.86
N GLY A 102 -9.44 11.15 -3.00
CA GLY A 102 -8.92 12.33 -2.31
C GLY A 102 -8.91 13.57 -3.19
N LYS A 103 -7.76 14.26 -3.27
CA LYS A 103 -7.60 15.54 -3.97
C LYS A 103 -6.34 15.56 -4.85
N PRO A 104 -6.28 16.40 -5.89
CA PRO A 104 -5.07 16.60 -6.66
C PRO A 104 -3.89 17.01 -5.77
N TYR A 105 -2.69 16.55 -6.11
CA TYR A 105 -1.44 17.06 -5.57
C TYR A 105 -1.12 18.40 -6.23
N THR A 106 -0.98 19.46 -5.44
CA THR A 106 -0.79 20.83 -5.95
C THR A 106 0.47 21.47 -5.39
N GLN A 107 0.90 22.56 -6.02
CA GLN A 107 2.05 23.34 -5.55
C GLN A 107 1.81 23.91 -4.15
N GLU A 108 0.59 24.36 -3.86
CA GLU A 108 0.21 24.91 -2.56
C GLU A 108 0.31 23.85 -1.45
N LEU A 109 -0.08 22.60 -1.75
CA LEU A 109 0.09 21.49 -0.80
C LEU A 109 1.57 21.17 -0.58
N GLU A 110 2.37 21.16 -1.64
CA GLU A 110 3.81 20.95 -1.54
C GLU A 110 4.49 22.04 -0.69
N ASP A 111 4.14 23.31 -0.90
CA ASP A 111 4.63 24.44 -0.11
C ASP A 111 4.25 24.31 1.37
N GLN A 112 3.02 23.84 1.66
CA GLN A 112 2.58 23.55 3.01
C GLN A 112 3.41 22.43 3.65
N ILE A 113 3.62 21.31 2.94
CA ILE A 113 4.41 20.18 3.44
C ILE A 113 5.83 20.63 3.79
N ILE A 114 6.45 21.40 2.90
CA ILE A 114 7.79 21.94 3.12
C ILE A 114 7.82 22.85 4.35
N THR A 115 6.86 23.78 4.46
CA THR A 115 6.77 24.67 5.63
C THR A 115 6.65 23.87 6.92
N ASP A 116 5.76 22.88 6.98
CA ASP A 116 5.54 22.04 8.16
C ASP A 116 6.77 21.20 8.51
N LEU A 117 7.52 20.72 7.51
CA LEU A 117 8.79 20.01 7.73
C LEU A 117 9.87 20.91 8.33
N GLY A 118 9.78 22.23 8.13
CA GLY A 118 10.72 23.22 8.65
C GLY A 118 10.71 23.35 10.17
N GLU A 119 9.66 22.87 10.85
CA GLU A 119 9.59 22.89 12.31
C GLU A 119 10.70 22.02 12.94
N ASP A 120 11.39 22.54 13.96
CA ASP A 120 12.55 21.90 14.58
C ASP A 120 12.22 20.54 15.21
N TYR A 121 10.98 20.37 15.67
CA TYR A 121 10.52 19.13 16.29
C TYR A 121 10.10 18.06 15.28
N VAL A 122 10.01 18.39 13.99
CA VAL A 122 9.65 17.44 12.93
C VAL A 122 10.90 16.73 12.44
N GLN A 123 10.92 15.40 12.57
CA GLN A 123 12.05 14.58 12.14
C GLN A 123 12.09 14.41 10.61
N GLY A 124 10.93 14.27 9.96
CA GLY A 124 10.92 14.03 8.53
C GLY A 124 9.55 13.73 7.91
N LEU A 125 9.57 13.19 6.70
CA LEU A 125 8.39 12.86 5.90
C LEU A 125 8.19 11.34 5.80
N THR A 126 6.95 10.87 5.83
CA THR A 126 6.59 9.51 5.40
C THR A 126 5.73 9.53 4.15
N LEU A 127 6.13 8.76 3.14
CA LEU A 127 5.35 8.43 1.97
C LEU A 127 4.54 7.15 2.23
N LEU A 128 3.21 7.28 2.19
CA LEU A 128 2.24 6.20 2.45
C LEU A 128 1.13 6.24 1.41
N GLY A 129 0.03 5.55 1.70
CA GLY A 129 -1.24 5.66 1.01
C GLY A 129 -1.51 4.42 0.19
N GLY A 130 -1.95 4.61 -1.04
CA GLY A 130 -2.05 3.54 -2.01
C GLY A 130 -0.69 2.85 -2.19
N GLU A 131 0.13 3.34 -3.10
CA GLU A 131 1.47 2.83 -3.33
C GLU A 131 2.39 3.96 -3.81
N PRO A 132 3.35 4.44 -3.00
CA PRO A 132 4.31 5.47 -3.38
C PRO A 132 5.07 5.14 -4.67
N PHE A 133 5.44 3.88 -4.88
CA PHE A 133 6.19 3.46 -6.07
C PHE A 133 5.32 3.31 -7.34
N LEU A 134 4.00 3.55 -7.24
CA LEU A 134 3.11 3.74 -8.40
C LEU A 134 2.75 5.22 -8.63
N ASN A 135 3.33 6.12 -7.82
CA ASN A 135 3.14 7.58 -7.87
C ASN A 135 4.51 8.28 -7.72
N THR A 136 5.52 7.78 -8.42
CA THR A 136 6.91 8.25 -8.33
C THR A 136 7.04 9.70 -8.80
N ASP A 137 6.20 10.17 -9.71
CA ASP A 137 6.14 11.56 -10.16
C ASP A 137 5.85 12.54 -9.02
N VAL A 138 4.84 12.25 -8.19
CA VAL A 138 4.53 13.03 -6.99
C VAL A 138 5.63 12.87 -5.95
N CYS A 139 6.04 11.63 -5.66
CA CYS A 139 6.98 11.34 -4.58
C CYS A 139 8.37 11.91 -4.85
N LEU A 140 8.94 11.70 -6.04
CA LEU A 140 10.24 12.23 -6.42
C LEU A 140 10.25 13.75 -6.45
N LYS A 141 9.17 14.39 -6.93
CA LYS A 141 9.08 15.86 -6.92
C LYS A 141 9.23 16.40 -5.50
N LEU A 142 8.46 15.84 -4.55
CA LEU A 142 8.52 16.26 -3.16
C LEU A 142 9.87 15.92 -2.50
N VAL A 143 10.37 14.70 -2.66
CA VAL A 143 11.65 14.28 -2.04
C VAL A 143 12.82 15.11 -2.55
N LYS A 144 12.89 15.39 -3.86
CA LYS A 144 13.91 16.28 -4.44
C LYS A 144 13.85 17.68 -3.83
N ARG A 145 12.65 18.20 -3.59
CA ARG A 145 12.48 19.50 -2.94
C ARG A 145 12.90 19.47 -1.47
N ILE A 146 12.54 18.43 -0.72
CA ILE A 146 13.00 18.24 0.66
C ILE A 146 14.52 18.23 0.73
N ARG A 147 15.19 17.48 -0.16
CA ARG A 147 16.67 17.46 -0.23
C ARG A 147 17.24 18.83 -0.58
N LYS A 148 16.60 19.57 -1.47
CA LYS A 148 17.04 20.93 -1.83
C LYS A 148 16.96 21.91 -0.64
N GLU A 149 15.90 21.83 0.17
CA GLU A 149 15.64 22.80 1.23
C GLU A 149 16.26 22.41 2.58
N TYR A 150 16.34 21.12 2.87
CA TYR A 150 16.77 20.59 4.17
C TYR A 150 17.97 19.64 4.10
N GLY A 151 18.46 19.29 2.91
CA GLY A 151 19.50 18.27 2.75
C GLY A 151 19.07 16.92 3.34
N ASP A 152 19.97 16.31 4.12
CA ASP A 152 19.72 15.06 4.84
C ASP A 152 19.20 15.27 6.28
N THR A 153 18.89 16.51 6.69
CA THR A 153 18.44 16.77 8.08
C THR A 153 17.02 16.29 8.36
N LYS A 154 16.22 16.06 7.31
CA LYS A 154 14.86 15.52 7.40
C LYS A 154 14.83 14.17 6.69
N ASP A 155 14.62 13.10 7.44
CA ASP A 155 14.59 11.75 6.87
C ASP A 155 13.29 11.50 6.07
N VAL A 156 13.36 10.61 5.10
CA VAL A 156 12.21 10.20 4.29
C VAL A 156 12.00 8.70 4.44
N TRP A 157 10.84 8.34 4.98
CA TRP A 157 10.38 6.96 5.05
C TRP A 157 9.40 6.69 3.91
N SER A 158 9.35 5.45 3.43
CA SER A 158 8.35 5.02 2.45
C SER A 158 7.81 3.64 2.80
N TRP A 159 6.49 3.49 2.83
CA TRP A 159 5.84 2.17 2.87
C TRP A 159 5.55 1.71 1.46
N SER A 160 5.88 0.45 1.15
CA SER A 160 5.59 -0.14 -0.15
C SER A 160 5.09 -1.58 -0.02
N GLY A 161 4.19 -1.97 -0.93
CA GLY A 161 3.88 -3.37 -1.19
C GLY A 161 4.98 -4.10 -1.95
N TYR A 162 5.84 -3.37 -2.65
CA TYR A 162 7.05 -3.95 -3.24
C TYR A 162 8.06 -4.30 -2.14
N THR A 163 8.81 -5.36 -2.39
CA THR A 163 10.02 -5.68 -1.64
C THR A 163 11.21 -4.92 -2.19
N TRP A 164 12.24 -4.74 -1.38
CA TRP A 164 13.55 -4.23 -1.80
C TRP A 164 14.04 -4.89 -3.10
N ASP A 165 13.99 -6.22 -3.12
CA ASP A 165 14.51 -7.04 -4.22
C ASP A 165 13.73 -6.82 -5.53
N GLU A 166 12.41 -6.57 -5.43
CA GLU A 166 11.59 -6.21 -6.59
C GLU A 166 11.91 -4.80 -7.09
N LEU A 167 12.07 -3.83 -6.19
CA LEU A 167 12.37 -2.44 -6.54
C LEU A 167 13.73 -2.30 -7.25
N LEU A 168 14.72 -3.11 -6.88
CA LEU A 168 16.02 -3.13 -7.56
C LEU A 168 15.93 -3.56 -9.04
N LEU A 169 14.90 -4.31 -9.41
CA LEU A 169 14.72 -4.88 -10.75
C LEU A 169 13.67 -4.15 -11.59
N ASP A 170 12.96 -3.18 -10.99
CA ASP A 170 11.81 -2.53 -11.62
C ASP A 170 12.24 -1.38 -12.55
N SER A 171 11.41 -0.35 -12.67
CA SER A 171 11.62 0.82 -13.52
C SER A 171 12.59 1.83 -12.89
N GLU A 172 13.22 2.65 -13.75
CA GLU A 172 14.25 3.61 -13.34
C GLU A 172 13.75 4.63 -12.32
N ASP A 173 12.51 5.09 -12.45
CA ASP A 173 11.85 6.03 -11.53
C ASP A 173 11.63 5.44 -10.12
N LYS A 174 11.28 4.16 -10.04
CA LYS A 174 11.17 3.44 -8.75
C LYS A 174 12.53 3.26 -8.12
N LEU A 175 13.54 2.90 -8.91
CA LEU A 175 14.90 2.78 -8.43
C LEU A 175 15.44 4.15 -7.98
N GLU A 176 15.13 5.23 -8.69
CA GLU A 176 15.47 6.60 -8.29
C GLU A 176 14.81 6.97 -6.97
N LEU A 177 13.51 6.66 -6.80
CA LEU A 177 12.80 6.92 -5.55
C LEU A 177 13.41 6.13 -4.40
N LEU A 178 13.75 4.85 -4.63
CA LEU A 178 14.42 4.02 -3.65
C LEU A 178 15.75 4.64 -3.21
N HIS A 179 16.59 5.11 -4.12
CA HIS A 179 17.85 5.79 -3.76
C HIS A 179 17.66 7.14 -3.04
N SER A 180 16.47 7.74 -3.14
CA SER A 180 16.20 9.08 -2.60
C SER A 180 15.62 9.07 -1.18
N ILE A 181 15.16 7.91 -0.70
CA ILE A 181 14.60 7.72 0.64
C ILE A 181 15.64 7.13 1.62
N ASP A 182 15.36 7.26 2.92
CA ASP A 182 16.25 6.81 3.99
C ASP A 182 15.82 5.45 4.55
N ILE A 183 14.52 5.26 4.75
CA ILE A 183 13.95 4.03 5.32
C ILE A 183 12.84 3.49 4.43
N LEU A 184 12.88 2.19 4.15
CA LEU A 184 11.83 1.48 3.40
C LEU A 184 11.13 0.48 4.32
N VAL A 185 9.81 0.60 4.46
CA VAL A 185 8.98 -0.49 4.99
C VAL A 185 8.43 -1.29 3.83
N ASP A 186 9.03 -2.46 3.59
CA ASP A 186 8.83 -3.22 2.35
C ASP A 186 7.86 -4.40 2.51
N GLY A 187 7.30 -4.81 1.37
CA GLY A 187 6.45 -5.99 1.24
C GLY A 187 4.95 -5.75 1.42
N ARG A 188 4.15 -6.51 0.66
CA ARG A 188 2.69 -6.47 0.72
C ARG A 188 2.19 -6.78 2.13
N PHE A 189 1.15 -6.08 2.55
CA PHE A 189 0.38 -6.45 3.73
C PHE A 189 -0.25 -7.84 3.56
N ARG A 190 -0.06 -8.70 4.57
CA ARG A 190 -0.63 -10.04 4.64
C ARG A 190 -1.54 -10.19 5.84
N GLU A 191 -2.85 -10.33 5.59
CA GLU A 191 -3.86 -10.49 6.64
C GLU A 191 -3.59 -11.73 7.51
N ASP A 192 -3.04 -12.81 6.93
CA ASP A 192 -2.70 -14.03 7.66
C ASP A 192 -1.45 -13.90 8.55
N LEU A 193 -0.68 -12.83 8.38
CA LEU A 193 0.49 -12.48 9.18
C LEU A 193 0.29 -11.17 9.95
N LYS A 194 -0.95 -10.69 10.04
CA LYS A 194 -1.30 -9.44 10.69
C LYS A 194 -0.98 -9.50 12.18
N ASP A 195 -0.24 -8.51 12.65
CA ASP A 195 0.07 -8.34 14.06
C ASP A 195 0.17 -6.84 14.37
N LEU A 196 -0.74 -6.36 15.22
CA LEU A 196 -0.87 -4.95 15.57
C LEU A 196 0.14 -4.50 16.65
N SER A 197 0.89 -5.44 17.24
CA SER A 197 1.96 -5.13 18.19
C SER A 197 3.28 -4.80 17.49
N LEU A 198 3.38 -5.03 16.18
CA LEU A 198 4.58 -4.76 15.41
C LEU A 198 4.84 -3.26 15.29
N GLN A 199 6.07 -2.87 15.55
CA GLN A 199 6.53 -1.51 15.33
C GLN A 199 6.46 -1.15 13.83
N PHE A 200 5.71 -0.10 13.50
CA PHE A 200 5.65 0.52 12.16
C PHE A 200 5.39 -0.47 11.00
N ARG A 201 4.63 -1.55 11.21
CA ARG A 201 4.20 -2.45 10.12
C ARG A 201 2.94 -3.20 10.49
N GLY A 202 2.17 -3.61 9.48
CA GLY A 202 0.88 -4.28 9.70
C GLY A 202 0.99 -5.80 9.75
N SER A 203 2.03 -6.38 9.15
CA SER A 203 2.22 -7.84 9.07
C SER A 203 3.68 -8.25 9.18
N SER A 204 3.93 -9.43 9.76
CA SER A 204 5.28 -9.89 10.16
C SER A 204 6.23 -10.21 9.00
N ASN A 205 5.74 -10.29 7.76
CA ASN A 205 6.58 -10.41 6.57
C ASN A 205 7.22 -9.09 6.13
N GLN A 206 6.74 -7.95 6.61
CA GLN A 206 7.25 -6.65 6.20
C GLN A 206 8.55 -6.34 6.95
N ARG A 207 9.56 -5.82 6.24
CA ARG A 207 10.85 -5.44 6.83
C ARG A 207 10.92 -3.92 6.93
N ILE A 208 11.68 -3.42 7.91
CA ILE A 208 12.05 -2.00 7.97
C ILE A 208 13.54 -1.93 7.63
N ILE A 209 13.86 -1.35 6.49
CA ILE A 209 15.17 -1.41 5.86
C ILE A 209 15.82 -0.04 5.90
N ASP A 210 17.06 0.00 6.35
CA ASP A 210 17.94 1.16 6.22
C ASP A 210 18.49 1.19 4.80
N VAL A 211 17.99 2.11 3.98
CA VAL A 211 18.22 2.11 2.53
C VAL A 211 19.66 2.47 2.21
N LYS A 212 20.18 3.52 2.86
CA LYS A 212 21.57 3.99 2.66
C LYS A 212 22.56 2.90 3.04
N LYS A 213 22.43 2.30 4.23
CA LYS A 213 23.31 1.19 4.65
C LYS A 213 23.18 -0.03 3.76
N SER A 214 21.97 -0.32 3.26
CA SER A 214 21.75 -1.46 2.36
C SER A 214 22.48 -1.29 1.03
N PHE A 215 22.44 -0.09 0.44
CA PHE A 215 23.21 0.21 -0.76
C PHE A 215 24.73 0.19 -0.53
N GLU A 216 25.20 0.78 0.58
CA GLU A 216 26.64 0.78 0.93
C GLU A 216 27.20 -0.63 1.12
N LYS A 217 26.42 -1.52 1.75
CA LYS A 217 26.84 -2.89 2.04
C LYS A 217 26.61 -3.87 0.88
N GLY A 218 25.72 -3.51 -0.06
CA GLY A 218 25.29 -4.40 -1.14
C GLY A 218 24.36 -5.54 -0.69
N GLU A 219 23.80 -5.46 0.51
CA GLU A 219 22.83 -6.41 1.06
C GLU A 219 21.84 -5.69 1.98
N VAL A 220 20.65 -6.27 2.20
CA VAL A 220 19.62 -5.65 3.05
C VAL A 220 20.10 -5.50 4.49
N VAL A 221 20.11 -4.26 4.98
CA VAL A 221 20.38 -3.88 6.37
C VAL A 221 19.06 -3.46 7.03
N ILE A 222 18.69 -4.16 8.10
CA ILE A 222 17.49 -3.85 8.88
C ILE A 222 17.74 -2.60 9.73
N TRP A 223 16.75 -1.71 9.77
CA TRP A 223 16.79 -0.48 10.56
C TRP A 223 17.08 -0.76 12.04
N GLU A 224 18.08 -0.07 12.59
CA GLU A 224 18.63 -0.33 13.93
C GLU A 224 17.65 -0.01 15.07
N GLY A 225 16.68 0.88 14.83
CA GLY A 225 15.64 1.21 15.80
C GLY A 225 14.56 0.13 15.94
N LEU A 226 14.63 -0.96 15.17
CA LEU A 226 13.66 -2.03 15.25
C LEU A 226 13.82 -2.84 16.54
N VAL A 227 12.86 -2.70 17.45
CA VAL A 227 12.80 -3.51 18.68
C VAL A 227 12.27 -4.90 18.34
N ARG A 228 12.97 -5.95 18.80
CA ARG A 228 12.62 -7.36 18.59
C ARG A 228 11.81 -7.92 19.74
#